data_AF-A0A7G2LVY2-F1
#
_entry.id   AF-A0A7G2LVY2-F1
#
_cell.length_a   1.000
_cell.length_b   1.000
_cell.length_c   1.000
_cell.angle_alpha   90.00
_cell.angle_beta   90.00
_cell.angle_gamma   90.00
#
_symmetry.space_group_name_H-M   'P 1'
#
loop_
_entity.id
_entity.type
_entity.pdbx_description
1 polymer ?
#
loop_
_entity_poly.entity_id
_entity_poly.type
_entity_poly.pdbx_seq_one_letter_code
_entity_poly.pdbx_strand_id
1 'polypeptide(L)'
;MIVTAAPTRTFLFLQGPHGPFFNSLGKMLRRAGAEVWRVGFNAGDRAFWFHPSTYIPYRGTVEDWPQTFATLLDEKQVNDIVLYGDTRPIHAEAVAEAKRRGITVHVR
;
A
#
# COMPACT_ATOMS: atom_id res chain seq x y z
N MET A 1 35.05 2.29 5.99
CA MET A 1 33.76 2.95 6.30
C MET A 1 32.71 2.27 5.43
N ILE A 2 31.91 1.36 5.99
CA ILE A 2 30.82 0.72 5.24
C ILE A 2 29.61 1.63 5.44
N VAL A 3 29.27 2.43 4.43
CA VAL A 3 27.98 3.12 4.40
C VAL A 3 26.96 2.06 4.01
N THR A 4 26.29 1.46 4.99
CA THR A 4 25.09 0.67 4.69
C THR A 4 24.03 1.65 4.24
N ALA A 5 23.67 1.60 2.95
CA ALA A 5 22.52 2.32 2.44
C ALA A 5 21.31 2.02 3.33
N ALA A 6 20.54 3.04 3.69
CA ALA A 6 19.29 2.81 4.40
C ALA A 6 18.43 1.83 3.59
N PRO A 7 17.75 0.87 4.23
CA PRO A 7 16.95 -0.11 3.51
C PRO A 7 15.91 0.58 2.64
N THR A 8 15.79 0.13 1.39
CA THR A 8 14.80 0.65 0.43
C THR A 8 13.41 0.52 1.04
N ARG A 9 12.69 1.64 1.11
CA ARG A 9 11.32 1.68 1.61
C ARG A 9 10.38 1.26 0.49
N THR A 10 9.46 0.36 0.78
CA THR A 10 8.44 -0.09 -0.15
C THR A 10 7.06 0.08 0.48
N PHE A 11 6.29 1.00 -0.09
CA PHE A 11 4.97 1.36 0.37
C PHE A 11 3.89 0.62 -0.41
N LEU A 12 2.90 0.09 0.30
CA LEU A 12 1.66 -0.42 -0.28
C LEU A 12 0.48 0.48 0.14
N PHE A 13 -0.12 1.14 -0.84
CA PHE A 13 -1.26 2.03 -0.63
C PHE A 13 -2.56 1.22 -0.75
N LEU A 14 -3.31 1.07 0.34
CA LEU A 14 -4.68 0.56 0.38
C LEU A 14 -5.68 1.72 0.30
N GLN A 15 -7.00 1.49 0.39
CA GLN A 15 -7.99 2.51 0.09
C GLN A 15 -7.75 3.84 0.83
N GLY A 16 -7.89 4.95 0.10
CA GLY A 16 -7.53 6.31 0.52
C GLY A 16 -8.67 7.29 0.27
N PRO A 17 -8.52 8.58 0.60
CA PRO A 17 -9.49 9.60 0.23
C PRO A 17 -9.62 9.67 -1.29
N HIS A 18 -10.83 9.93 -1.76
CA HIS A 18 -11.07 10.18 -3.19
C HIS A 18 -10.28 11.40 -3.66
N GLY A 19 -9.72 11.32 -4.87
CA GLY A 19 -9.01 12.42 -5.51
C GLY A 19 -7.48 12.24 -5.61
N PRO A 20 -6.75 13.30 -6.00
CA PRO A 20 -5.36 13.21 -6.45
C PRO A 20 -4.32 13.07 -5.33
N PHE A 21 -4.75 13.04 -4.06
CA PHE A 21 -3.83 13.05 -2.92
C PHE A 21 -2.87 11.86 -2.94
N PHE A 22 -3.39 10.63 -3.12
CA PHE A 22 -2.55 9.42 -3.13
C PHE A 22 -1.56 9.42 -4.29
N ASN A 23 -1.97 9.85 -5.48
CA ASN A 23 -1.05 9.98 -6.61
C ASN A 23 0.07 11.00 -6.31
N SER A 24 -0.27 12.12 -5.68
CA SER A 24 0.71 13.16 -5.31
C SER A 24 1.69 12.66 -4.24
N LEU A 25 1.18 11.97 -3.21
CA LEU A 25 1.99 11.35 -2.17
C LEU A 25 2.92 10.27 -2.74
N GLY A 26 2.39 9.37 -3.58
CA GLY A 26 3.17 8.32 -4.23
C GLY A 26 4.27 8.90 -5.13
N LYS A 27 3.98 9.99 -5.86
CA LYS A 27 5.00 10.70 -6.65
C LYS A 27 6.12 11.27 -5.78
N MET A 28 5.80 11.83 -4.61
CA MET A 28 6.79 12.37 -3.68
C MET A 28 7.65 11.26 -3.06
N LEU A 29 7.04 10.15 -2.61
CA LEU A 29 7.77 9.02 -2.04
C LEU A 29 8.73 8.39 -3.06
N ARG A 30 8.29 8.22 -4.32
CA ARG A 30 9.18 7.75 -5.40
C ARG A 30 10.35 8.69 -5.65
N ARG A 31 10.13 10.01 -5.62
CA ARG A 31 11.21 11.00 -5.73
C ARG A 31 12.20 10.91 -4.58
N ALA A 32 11.77 10.44 -3.41
CA ALA A 32 12.62 10.19 -2.25
C ALA A 32 13.33 8.82 -2.30
N GLY A 33 13.20 8.06 -3.39
CA GLY A 33 13.87 6.76 -3.57
C GLY A 33 13.09 5.55 -3.05
N ALA A 34 11.81 5.72 -2.69
CA ALA A 34 10.95 4.62 -2.27
C ALA A 34 10.22 3.95 -3.45
N GLU A 35 9.91 2.67 -3.31
CA GLU A 35 8.93 2.00 -4.15
C GLU A 35 7.51 2.23 -3.63
N VAL A 36 6.54 2.37 -4.54
CA VAL A 36 5.15 2.60 -4.17
C VAL A 36 4.22 1.82 -5.09
N TRP A 37 3.45 0.94 -4.47
CA TRP A 37 2.40 0.13 -5.07
C TRP A 37 1.02 0.60 -4.61
N ARG A 38 0.01 0.44 -5.45
CA ARG A 38 -1.38 0.80 -5.15
C ARG A 38 -2.28 -0.40 -5.36
N VAL A 39 -2.91 -0.88 -4.29
CA VAL A 39 -4.07 -1.77 -4.42
C VAL A 39 -5.31 -0.91 -4.64
N GLY A 40 -6.07 -1.20 -5.68
CA GLY A 40 -7.33 -0.52 -5.94
C GLY A 40 -8.52 -1.47 -5.83
N PHE A 41 -9.52 -1.04 -5.06
CA PHE A 41 -10.72 -1.80 -4.74
C PHE A 41 -11.95 -1.34 -5.54
N ASN A 42 -11.85 -0.18 -6.21
CA ASN A 42 -12.93 0.40 -7.00
C ASN A 42 -12.37 1.24 -8.17
N ALA A 43 -13.27 1.68 -9.06
CA ALA A 43 -12.91 2.48 -10.23
C ALA A 43 -12.30 3.86 -9.86
N GLY A 44 -12.71 4.44 -8.73
CA GLY A 44 -12.15 5.70 -8.24
C GLY A 44 -10.67 5.58 -7.89
N ASP A 45 -10.26 4.48 -7.26
CA ASP A 45 -8.84 4.22 -6.98
C ASP A 45 -7.99 4.18 -8.25
N ARG A 46 -8.54 3.60 -9.33
CA ARG A 46 -7.88 3.57 -10.64
C ARG A 46 -7.85 4.96 -11.28
N ALA A 47 -8.98 5.67 -11.28
CA ALA A 47 -9.13 6.96 -11.95
C ALA A 47 -8.15 8.02 -11.43
N PHE A 48 -7.77 7.93 -10.15
CA PHE A 48 -6.83 8.85 -9.52
C PHE A 48 -5.43 8.28 -9.32
N TRP A 49 -5.03 7.26 -10.08
CA TRP A 49 -3.68 6.72 -10.04
C TRP A 49 -3.04 6.64 -11.44
N PHE A 50 -2.09 7.53 -11.71
CA PHE A 50 -1.52 7.70 -13.05
C PHE A 50 -0.22 6.92 -13.29
N HIS A 51 0.03 5.89 -12.47
CA HIS A 51 1.20 5.01 -12.56
C HIS A 51 0.77 3.55 -12.76
N PRO A 52 0.31 3.17 -13.97
CA PRO A 52 -0.35 1.88 -14.20
C PRO A 52 0.53 0.66 -13.91
N SER A 53 1.85 0.77 -14.07
CA SER A 53 2.81 -0.31 -13.77
C SER A 53 2.88 -0.69 -12.29
N THR A 54 2.39 0.17 -11.41
CA THR A 54 2.38 -0.03 -9.94
C THR A 54 0.98 -0.14 -9.38
N TYR A 55 -0.03 -0.26 -10.26
CA TYR A 55 -1.42 -0.42 -9.88
C TYR A 55 -1.82 -1.89 -9.88
N ILE A 56 -2.38 -2.35 -8.78
CA ILE A 56 -2.81 -3.72 -8.56
C ILE A 56 -4.33 -3.71 -8.41
N PRO A 57 -5.09 -4.07 -9.45
CA PRO A 57 -6.54 -4.17 -9.33
C PRO A 57 -6.89 -5.37 -8.46
N TYR A 58 -7.48 -5.14 -7.29
CA TYR A 58 -8.06 -6.22 -6.50
C TYR A 58 -9.49 -6.50 -6.96
N ARG A 59 -9.76 -7.77 -7.30
CA ARG A 59 -11.05 -8.24 -7.81
C ARG A 59 -11.58 -9.46 -7.06
N GLY A 60 -10.90 -9.89 -6.00
CA GLY A 60 -11.33 -10.99 -5.14
C GLY A 60 -12.43 -10.54 -4.17
N THR A 61 -12.87 -11.47 -3.33
CA THR A 61 -13.86 -11.20 -2.28
C THR A 61 -13.20 -10.65 -1.02
N VAL A 62 -13.97 -10.29 0.02
CA VAL A 62 -13.37 -9.87 1.30
C VAL A 62 -12.68 -11.05 1.98
N GLU A 63 -13.19 -12.27 1.79
CA GLU A 63 -12.65 -13.50 2.38
C GLU A 63 -11.28 -13.88 1.78
N ASP A 64 -11.06 -13.58 0.50
CA ASP A 64 -9.77 -13.82 -0.18
C ASP A 64 -8.70 -12.76 0.17
N TRP A 65 -9.11 -11.66 0.81
CA TRP A 65 -8.24 -10.49 1.02
C TRP A 65 -7.07 -10.78 1.95
N PRO A 66 -7.21 -11.44 3.12
CA PRO A 66 -6.09 -11.73 4.00
C PRO A 66 -4.95 -12.47 3.31
N GLN A 67 -5.28 -13.49 2.51
CA GLN A 67 -4.30 -14.26 1.77
C GLN A 67 -3.65 -13.42 0.67
N THR A 68 -4.45 -12.68 -0.10
CA THR A 68 -3.94 -11.81 -1.16
C THR A 68 -3.00 -10.74 -0.60
N PHE A 69 -3.40 -10.10 0.49
CA PHE A 69 -2.62 -9.06 1.17
C PHE A 69 -1.28 -9.63 1.65
N ALA A 70 -1.28 -10.77 2.34
CA ALA A 70 -0.07 -11.46 2.77
C ALA A 70 0.89 -11.71 1.59
N THR A 71 0.39 -12.27 0.49
CA THR A 71 1.18 -12.51 -0.73
C THR A 71 1.76 -11.21 -1.29
N LEU A 72 1.00 -10.12 -1.32
CA LEU A 72 1.49 -8.83 -1.80
C LEU A 72 2.61 -8.26 -0.93
N LEU A 73 2.52 -8.43 0.39
CA LEU A 73 3.57 -7.99 1.31
C LEU A 73 4.89 -8.71 1.01
N ASP A 74 4.82 -10.03 0.77
CA ASP A 74 5.99 -10.86 0.49
C ASP A 74 6.54 -10.61 -0.92
N GLU A 75 5.71 -10.62 -1.95
CA GLU A 75 6.16 -10.42 -3.34
C GLU A 75 6.77 -9.05 -3.59
N LYS A 76 6.25 -8.01 -2.92
CA LYS A 76 6.72 -6.62 -3.10
C LYS A 76 7.69 -6.17 -2.02
N GLN A 77 8.03 -7.04 -1.06
CA GLN A 77 8.92 -6.71 0.06
C GLN A 77 8.44 -5.44 0.80
N VAL A 78 7.14 -5.37 1.06
CA VAL A 78 6.48 -4.19 1.66
C VAL A 78 6.93 -4.04 3.11
N ASN A 79 7.37 -2.83 3.48
CA ASN A 79 7.73 -2.47 4.85
C ASN A 79 6.92 -1.30 5.41
N ASP A 80 6.08 -0.68 4.56
CA ASP A 80 5.13 0.36 4.93
C ASP A 80 3.77 0.14 4.26
N ILE A 81 2.67 0.27 5.02
CA ILE A 81 1.33 0.37 4.45
C ILE A 81 0.72 1.74 4.72
N VAL A 82 -0.02 2.27 3.74
CA VAL A 82 -0.73 3.55 3.85
C VAL A 82 -2.20 3.33 3.55
N LEU A 83 -3.08 3.76 4.45
CA LEU A 83 -4.53 3.61 4.32
C LEU A 83 -5.26 4.75 5.05
N TYR A 84 -6.48 5.07 4.61
CA TYR A 84 -7.36 6.03 5.29
C TYR A 84 -8.68 5.36 5.66
N GLY A 85 -9.17 5.64 6.87
CA GLY A 85 -10.38 5.03 7.41
C GLY A 85 -10.17 3.55 7.74
N ASP A 86 -9.71 3.28 8.96
CA ASP A 86 -9.38 1.94 9.48
C ASP A 86 -10.61 1.11 9.90
N THR A 87 -11.82 1.68 9.87
CA THR A 87 -13.05 1.02 10.31
C THR A 87 -13.60 -0.04 9.34
N ARG A 88 -13.03 -0.15 8.13
CA ARG A 88 -13.45 -1.16 7.14
C ARG A 88 -12.80 -2.53 7.46
N PRO A 89 -13.51 -3.66 7.32
CA PRO A 89 -12.95 -4.99 7.60
C PRO A 89 -11.61 -5.25 6.89
N ILE A 90 -11.53 -4.93 5.60
CA ILE A 90 -10.31 -5.09 4.79
C ILE A 90 -9.10 -4.32 5.33
N HIS A 91 -9.32 -3.19 6.00
CA HIS A 91 -8.26 -2.37 6.58
C HIS A 91 -7.89 -2.88 7.97
N ALA A 92 -8.87 -3.27 8.79
CA ALA A 92 -8.60 -3.86 10.10
C ALA A 92 -7.73 -5.11 10.00
N GLU A 93 -8.04 -6.01 9.06
CA GLU A 93 -7.26 -7.21 8.77
C GLU A 93 -5.84 -6.88 8.29
N ALA A 94 -5.72 -5.93 7.34
CA ALA A 94 -4.42 -5.49 6.83
C ALA A 94 -3.54 -4.87 7.93
N VAL A 95 -4.13 -4.07 8.82
CA VAL A 95 -3.42 -3.48 9.97
C VAL A 95 -2.98 -4.56 10.96
N ALA A 96 -3.84 -5.52 11.27
CA ALA A 96 -3.51 -6.62 12.18
C ALA A 96 -2.34 -7.44 11.63
N GLU A 97 -2.38 -7.80 10.35
CA GLU A 97 -1.32 -8.58 9.69
C GLU A 97 -0.02 -7.78 9.56
N ALA A 98 -0.08 -6.50 9.21
CA ALA A 98 1.10 -5.64 9.16
C ALA A 98 1.77 -5.53 10.54
N LYS A 99 0.99 -5.33 11.61
CA LYS A 99 1.51 -5.32 12.99
C LYS A 99 2.18 -6.63 13.37
N ARG A 100 1.56 -7.77 13.02
CA ARG A 100 2.13 -9.12 13.27
C ARG A 100 3.49 -9.30 12.60
N ARG A 101 3.72 -8.66 11.45
CA ARG A 101 4.98 -8.72 10.68
C ARG A 101 5.97 -7.59 11.00
N GLY A 102 5.64 -6.67 11.89
CA GLY A 102 6.48 -5.49 12.17
C GLY A 102 6.54 -4.47 11.02
N ILE A 103 5.55 -4.49 10.12
CA ILE A 103 5.40 -3.53 9.03
C ILE A 103 4.82 -2.22 9.58
N THR A 104 5.38 -1.10 9.14
CA THR A 104 4.93 0.22 9.60
C THR A 104 3.56 0.54 8.99
N VAL A 105 2.63 1.01 9.82
CA VAL A 105 1.28 1.38 9.39
C VAL A 105 1.13 2.90 9.46
N HIS A 106 0.82 3.54 8.34
CA HIS A 106 0.50 4.96 8.23
C HIS A 106 -1.01 5.13 8.06
N VAL A 107 -1.68 5.55 9.13
CA VAL A 107 -3.14 5.81 9.13
C VAL A 107 -3.38 7.30 9.38
N ARG A 108 -4.44 7.82 8.75
CA ARG A 108 -5.01 9.15 9.01
C ARG A 108 -6.52 9.05 9.07
#